data_AF-A0A643CIC9-F1
#
_entry.id   AF-A0A643CIC9-F1
#
_cell.length_a   1.000
_cell.length_b   1.000
_cell.length_c   1.000
_cell.angle_alpha   90.00
_cell.angle_beta   90.00
_cell.angle_gamma   90.00
#
_symmetry.space_group_name_H-M   'P 1'
#
loop_
_entity.id
_entity.type
_entity.pdbx_description
1 polymer ?
#
loop_
_entity_poly.entity_id
_entity_poly.type
_entity_poly.pdbx_seq_one_letter_code
_entity_poly.pdbx_strand_id
1 'polypeptide(L)'
;MGTTSEVWEFYHYRREVVQSKEPNARHLAITECEARPDRQGQRVVVITQNINELHHKAGTKNLLEIHGSLFKTRCTSCGVVAENYESPICPVLSGKGAPEPETQDARIPVERLCRCEEAGCVGLLRPHVGWFGENLDPAILEEADRELALCDLCLVVGTSSVVTLLPCLPPRCLPGQHQWPNLTWEPPQP
;
A
#
# COMPACT_ATOMS: atom_id res chain seq x y z
N MET A 1 18.08 -7.56 10.24
CA MET A 1 17.54 -7.43 8.88
C MET A 1 17.43 -8.84 8.33
N GLY A 2 16.25 -9.25 7.83
CA GLY A 2 16.10 -10.54 7.16
C GLY A 2 16.88 -10.59 5.85
N THR A 3 17.18 -11.79 5.38
CA THR A 3 17.80 -12.03 4.08
C THR A 3 16.87 -11.61 2.94
N THR A 4 17.42 -11.40 1.75
CA THR A 4 16.60 -11.10 0.56
C THR A 4 15.58 -12.20 0.25
N SER A 5 15.89 -13.47 0.59
CA SER A 5 14.95 -14.59 0.50
C SER A 5 13.78 -14.39 1.45
N GLU A 6 14.06 -14.19 2.75
CA GLU A 6 13.03 -14.01 3.78
C GLU A 6 12.10 -12.83 3.46
N VAL A 7 12.64 -11.72 2.95
CA VAL A 7 11.83 -10.57 2.54
C VAL A 7 10.90 -10.94 1.40
N TRP A 8 11.38 -11.66 0.38
CA TRP A 8 10.53 -12.08 -0.73
C TRP A 8 9.46 -13.09 -0.32
N GLU A 9 9.79 -14.02 0.58
CA GLU A 9 8.81 -14.95 1.16
C GLU A 9 7.71 -14.21 1.93
N PHE A 10 8.09 -13.23 2.76
CA PHE A 10 7.15 -12.38 3.49
C PHE A 10 6.21 -11.60 2.57
N TYR A 11 6.74 -10.99 1.51
CA TYR A 11 5.91 -10.25 0.55
C TYR A 11 5.06 -11.18 -0.32
N HIS A 12 5.58 -12.34 -0.71
CA HIS A 12 4.82 -13.36 -1.43
C HIS A 12 3.60 -13.82 -0.61
N TYR A 13 3.80 -14.20 0.65
CA TYR A 13 2.71 -14.55 1.55
C TYR A 13 1.62 -13.48 1.59
N ARG A 14 2.02 -12.22 1.77
CA ARG A 14 1.06 -11.11 1.84
C ARG A 14 0.31 -10.91 0.53
N ARG A 15 0.94 -11.10 -0.62
CA ARG A 15 0.28 -11.06 -1.92
C ARG A 15 -0.77 -12.16 -2.04
N GLU A 16 -0.43 -13.41 -1.69
CA GLU A 16 -1.37 -14.54 -1.72
C GLU A 16 -2.56 -14.28 -0.79
N VAL A 17 -2.32 -13.77 0.42
CA VAL A 17 -3.39 -13.42 1.36
C VAL A 17 -4.29 -12.33 0.80
N VAL A 18 -3.72 -11.24 0.29
CA VAL A 18 -4.47 -10.06 -0.18
C VAL A 18 -5.24 -10.35 -1.46
N GLN A 19 -4.73 -11.18 -2.38
CA GLN A 19 -5.46 -11.57 -3.60
C GLN A 19 -6.84 -12.17 -3.28
N SER A 20 -6.97 -12.90 -2.17
CA SER A 20 -8.25 -13.47 -1.71
C SER A 20 -9.20 -12.47 -1.03
N LYS A 21 -8.81 -11.20 -0.88
CA LYS A 21 -9.60 -10.20 -0.13
C LYS A 21 -10.41 -9.30 -1.05
N GLU A 22 -11.55 -8.88 -0.54
CA GLU A 22 -12.46 -7.94 -1.19
C GLU A 22 -12.52 -6.61 -0.43
N PRO A 23 -12.84 -5.50 -1.11
CA PRO A 23 -13.14 -4.25 -0.44
C PRO A 23 -14.30 -4.43 0.55
N ASN A 24 -14.12 -3.94 1.77
CA ASN A 24 -15.19 -3.92 2.76
C ASN A 24 -16.07 -2.66 2.62
N ALA A 25 -17.14 -2.58 3.41
CA ALA A 25 -18.11 -1.47 3.41
C ALA A 25 -17.46 -0.07 3.54
N ARG A 26 -16.32 0.06 4.23
CA ARG A 26 -15.63 1.35 4.35
C ARG A 26 -15.01 1.79 3.02
N HIS A 27 -14.35 0.88 2.30
CA HIS A 27 -13.78 1.19 0.98
C HIS A 27 -14.88 1.54 -0.04
N LEU A 28 -15.99 0.80 0.00
CA LEU A 28 -17.15 1.04 -0.87
C LEU A 28 -17.79 2.39 -0.56
N ALA A 29 -18.05 2.70 0.71
CA ALA A 29 -18.63 3.99 1.11
C ALA A 29 -17.75 5.18 0.70
N ILE A 30 -16.42 5.06 0.79
CA ILE A 30 -15.49 6.10 0.34
C ILE A 30 -15.59 6.28 -1.19
N THR A 31 -15.60 5.18 -1.94
CA THR A 31 -15.71 5.22 -3.41
C THR A 31 -17.07 5.79 -3.86
N GLU A 32 -18.16 5.40 -3.23
CA GLU A 32 -19.49 5.96 -3.48
C GLU A 32 -19.53 7.45 -3.15
N CYS A 33 -18.90 7.87 -2.05
CA CYS A 33 -18.81 9.27 -1.64
C CYS A 33 -18.02 10.14 -2.65
N GLU A 34 -16.99 9.57 -3.27
CA GLU A 34 -16.25 10.19 -4.37
C GLU A 34 -17.11 10.31 -5.64
N ALA A 35 -17.90 9.29 -5.97
CA ALA A 35 -18.67 9.22 -7.21
C ALA A 35 -20.02 9.97 -7.19
N ARG A 36 -20.43 10.54 -6.05
CA ARG A 36 -21.75 11.18 -5.88
C ARG A 36 -21.96 12.39 -6.81
N PRO A 37 -22.99 12.39 -7.68
CA PRO A 37 -23.19 13.41 -8.70
C PRO A 37 -23.70 14.76 -8.16
N ASP A 38 -24.29 14.77 -6.96
CA ASP A 38 -24.79 15.97 -6.27
C ASP A 38 -23.66 16.82 -5.65
N ARG A 39 -22.41 16.33 -5.70
CA ARG A 39 -21.21 17.04 -5.26
C ARG A 39 -20.74 18.05 -6.31
N GLN A 40 -21.54 19.09 -6.53
CA GLN A 40 -21.19 20.20 -7.43
C GLN A 40 -19.85 20.84 -7.00
N GLY A 41 -18.76 20.45 -7.67
CA GLY A 41 -17.40 20.98 -7.45
C GLY A 41 -16.65 20.44 -6.23
N GLN A 42 -17.19 19.50 -5.45
CA GLN A 42 -16.46 18.94 -4.30
C GLN A 42 -15.64 17.73 -4.72
N ARG A 43 -14.35 17.73 -4.37
CA ARG A 43 -13.40 16.66 -4.68
C ARG A 43 -13.16 15.79 -3.45
N VAL A 44 -13.11 14.48 -3.64
CA VAL A 44 -12.61 13.52 -2.63
C VAL A 44 -11.32 12.96 -3.14
N VAL A 45 -10.29 12.97 -2.31
CA VAL A 45 -9.02 12.30 -2.56
C VAL A 45 -8.73 11.35 -1.40
N VAL A 46 -8.29 10.14 -1.73
CA VAL A 46 -7.87 9.13 -0.76
C VAL A 46 -6.35 9.08 -0.74
N ILE A 47 -5.76 9.43 0.39
CA ILE A 47 -4.32 9.27 0.64
C ILE A 47 -4.16 8.04 1.54
N THR A 48 -3.58 6.96 1.03
CA THR A 48 -3.51 5.68 1.74
C THR A 48 -2.09 5.24 2.04
N GLN A 49 -1.87 4.84 3.29
CA GLN A 49 -0.65 4.14 3.73
C GLN A 49 -0.66 2.66 3.35
N ASN A 50 -1.83 2.13 2.98
CA ASN A 50 -1.99 0.72 2.69
C ASN A 50 -1.39 0.40 1.33
N ILE A 51 -0.74 -0.77 1.25
CA ILE A 51 -0.12 -1.29 0.03
C ILE A 51 -0.93 -2.44 -0.59
N ASN A 52 -2.18 -2.62 -0.18
CA ASN A 52 -3.01 -3.78 -0.50
C ASN A 52 -3.97 -3.57 -1.68
N GLU A 53 -4.00 -2.38 -2.27
CA GLU A 53 -4.86 -2.00 -3.40
C GLU A 53 -6.37 -2.17 -3.18
N LEU A 54 -6.87 -2.30 -1.94
CA LEU A 54 -8.31 -2.49 -1.71
C LEU A 54 -9.14 -1.23 -2.05
N HIS A 55 -8.55 -0.03 -1.99
CA HIS A 55 -9.19 1.19 -2.50
C HIS A 55 -9.27 1.19 -4.04
N HIS A 56 -8.18 0.79 -4.71
CA HIS A 56 -8.15 0.62 -6.16
C HIS A 56 -9.21 -0.41 -6.61
N LYS A 57 -9.25 -1.58 -5.95
CA LYS A 57 -10.25 -2.63 -6.20
C LYS A 57 -11.70 -2.18 -5.90
N ALA A 58 -11.90 -1.26 -4.96
CA ALA A 58 -13.22 -0.68 -4.69
C ALA A 58 -13.69 0.28 -5.80
N GLY A 59 -12.77 0.75 -6.66
CA GLY A 59 -13.05 1.71 -7.72
C GLY A 59 -12.77 3.17 -7.34
N THR A 60 -12.06 3.43 -6.24
CA THR A 60 -11.60 4.78 -5.88
C THR A 60 -10.69 5.31 -6.99
N LYS A 61 -10.96 6.51 -7.51
CA LYS A 61 -10.22 7.07 -8.67
C LYS A 61 -9.12 8.04 -8.25
N ASN A 62 -9.43 8.96 -7.34
CA ASN A 62 -8.49 9.93 -6.80
C ASN A 62 -7.73 9.28 -5.63
N LEU A 63 -6.74 8.45 -5.94
CA LEU A 63 -6.01 7.63 -4.98
C LEU A 63 -4.50 7.92 -4.99
N LEU A 64 -3.93 8.26 -3.84
CA LEU A 64 -2.50 8.42 -3.62
C LEU A 64 -1.99 7.31 -2.69
N GLU A 65 -1.25 6.35 -3.26
CA GLU A 65 -0.64 5.22 -2.54
C GLU A 65 0.77 5.60 -2.05
N ILE A 66 0.85 6.33 -0.94
CA ILE A 66 2.11 6.95 -0.48
C ILE A 66 3.21 5.94 -0.10
N HIS A 67 2.85 4.69 0.17
CA HIS A 67 3.81 3.61 0.50
C HIS A 67 3.99 2.58 -0.63
N GLY A 68 3.47 2.86 -1.83
CA GLY A 68 3.53 1.95 -2.98
C GLY A 68 2.51 0.81 -2.90
N SER A 69 2.82 -0.34 -3.52
CA SER A 69 1.88 -1.45 -3.68
C SER A 69 2.56 -2.83 -3.58
N LEU A 70 1.86 -3.80 -2.97
CA LEU A 70 2.21 -5.23 -2.98
C LEU A 70 2.24 -5.82 -4.40
N PHE A 71 1.50 -5.23 -5.33
CA PHE A 71 1.34 -5.67 -6.71
C PHE A 71 2.17 -4.88 -7.71
N LYS A 72 3.15 -4.12 -7.24
CA LYS A 72 4.18 -3.48 -8.07
C LYS A 72 5.57 -3.94 -7.65
N THR A 73 6.46 -4.07 -8.62
CA THR A 73 7.88 -4.38 -8.39
C THR A 73 8.74 -3.25 -8.93
N ARG A 74 9.94 -3.08 -8.35
CA ARG A 74 10.98 -2.16 -8.82
C ARG A 74 12.25 -2.94 -9.09
N CYS A 75 12.85 -2.78 -10.26
CA CYS A 75 14.17 -3.34 -10.51
C CYS A 75 15.24 -2.56 -9.75
N THR A 76 16.10 -3.26 -9.02
CA THR A 76 17.24 -2.65 -8.30
C THR A 76 18.40 -2.23 -9.22
N SER A 77 18.37 -2.62 -10.50
CA SER A 77 19.41 -2.29 -11.48
C SER A 77 18.99 -1.17 -12.43
N CYS A 78 17.87 -1.33 -13.17
CA CYS A 78 17.43 -0.34 -14.16
C CYS A 78 16.36 0.63 -13.62
N GLY A 79 15.83 0.39 -12.41
CA GLY A 79 14.83 1.26 -11.79
C GLY A 79 13.40 1.13 -12.31
N VAL A 80 13.17 0.31 -13.36
CA VAL A 80 11.82 0.11 -13.92
C VAL A 80 10.84 -0.31 -12.83
N VAL A 81 9.64 0.26 -12.87
CA VAL A 81 8.52 -0.10 -12.00
C VAL A 81 7.46 -0.74 -12.87
N ALA A 82 7.01 -1.93 -12.47
CA ALA A 82 6.01 -2.69 -13.22
C ALA A 82 4.96 -3.29 -12.28
N GLU A 83 3.72 -3.33 -12.74
CA GLU A 83 2.66 -4.12 -12.12
C GLU A 83 2.98 -5.60 -12.28
N ASN A 84 2.70 -6.38 -11.23
CA ASN A 84 2.79 -7.82 -11.25
C ASN A 84 1.73 -8.39 -10.30
N TYR A 85 0.71 -9.02 -10.88
CA TYR A 85 -0.36 -9.71 -10.16
C TYR A 85 -0.21 -11.24 -10.17
N GLU A 86 0.93 -11.75 -10.63
CA GLU A 86 1.15 -13.19 -10.76
C GLU A 86 1.17 -13.89 -9.39
N SER A 87 0.61 -15.10 -9.36
CA SER A 87 0.66 -16.03 -8.23
C SER A 87 1.20 -17.38 -8.75
N PRO A 88 2.40 -17.81 -8.31
CA PRO A 88 3.36 -17.06 -7.49
C PRO A 88 4.03 -15.92 -8.30
N ILE A 89 4.50 -14.87 -7.62
CA ILE A 89 5.19 -13.71 -8.26
C ILE A 89 6.47 -14.10 -9.01
N CYS A 90 7.11 -15.19 -8.60
CA CYS A 90 8.09 -15.88 -9.43
C CYS A 90 8.13 -17.37 -9.07
N PRO A 91 8.49 -18.27 -9.99
CA PRO A 91 8.31 -19.72 -9.80
C PRO A 91 8.99 -20.30 -8.56
N VAL A 92 10.13 -19.74 -8.14
CA VAL A 92 10.90 -20.24 -6.98
C VAL A 92 10.17 -20.05 -5.64
N LEU A 93 9.22 -19.12 -5.59
CA LEU A 93 8.43 -18.83 -4.39
C LEU A 93 7.20 -19.73 -4.24
N SER A 94 6.93 -20.61 -5.23
CA SER A 94 5.81 -21.55 -5.13
C SER A 94 5.87 -22.39 -3.83
N GLY A 95 4.79 -22.32 -3.05
CA GLY A 95 4.66 -22.99 -1.76
C GLY A 95 5.66 -22.51 -0.70
N LYS A 96 6.02 -21.22 -0.70
CA LYS A 96 6.90 -20.56 0.28
C LYS A 96 6.19 -19.41 1.00
N GLY A 97 6.81 -18.90 2.07
CA GLY A 97 6.23 -17.81 2.87
C GLY A 97 5.15 -18.25 3.85
N ALA A 98 5.18 -19.49 4.34
CA ALA A 98 4.27 -19.89 5.41
C ALA A 98 4.50 -18.99 6.66
N PRO A 99 3.43 -18.46 7.29
CA PRO A 99 3.54 -17.44 8.34
C PRO A 99 3.85 -18.02 9.73
N GLU A 100 3.82 -19.34 9.88
CA GLU A 100 4.07 -20.01 11.16
C GLU A 100 5.50 -19.73 11.65
N PRO A 101 5.72 -19.37 12.93
CA PRO A 101 7.04 -19.03 13.46
C PRO A 101 8.10 -20.14 13.31
N GLU A 102 7.66 -21.39 13.21
CA GLU A 102 8.52 -22.56 13.02
C GLU A 102 8.96 -22.76 11.57
N THR A 103 8.41 -21.96 10.64
CA THR A 103 8.77 -22.01 9.22
C THR A 103 10.22 -21.59 9.05
N GLN A 104 10.99 -22.46 8.42
CA GLN A 104 12.39 -22.19 8.11
C GLN A 104 12.50 -21.33 6.85
N ASP A 105 13.41 -20.35 6.87
CA ASP A 105 13.82 -19.58 5.68
C ASP A 105 14.18 -20.55 4.54
N ALA A 106 13.59 -20.33 3.37
CA ALA A 106 13.87 -21.14 2.18
C ALA A 106 15.31 -20.96 1.67
N ARG A 107 16.00 -19.90 2.10
CA ARG A 107 17.39 -19.56 1.76
C ARG A 107 17.63 -19.59 0.26
N ILE A 108 16.69 -19.02 -0.49
CA ILE A 108 16.73 -19.00 -1.95
C ILE A 108 17.93 -18.15 -2.38
N PRO A 109 18.86 -18.69 -3.21
CA PRO A 109 19.97 -17.91 -3.75
C PRO A 109 19.46 -16.69 -4.49
N VAL A 110 20.14 -15.54 -4.32
CA VAL A 110 19.68 -14.26 -4.89
C VAL A 110 19.48 -14.38 -6.39
N GLU A 111 20.34 -15.13 -7.09
CA GLU A 111 20.33 -15.42 -8.54
C GLU A 111 19.00 -16.03 -9.01
N ARG A 112 18.29 -16.74 -8.13
CA ARG A 112 17.03 -17.43 -8.43
C ARG A 112 15.79 -16.67 -8.00
N LEU A 113 15.93 -15.60 -7.22
CA LEU A 113 14.81 -14.73 -6.81
C LEU A 113 14.27 -13.94 -8.02
N CYS A 114 13.14 -13.27 -7.83
CA CYS A 114 12.41 -12.60 -8.91
C CYS A 114 13.30 -11.57 -9.64
N ARG A 115 13.39 -11.68 -10.98
CA ARG A 115 14.30 -10.90 -11.83
C ARG A 115 13.55 -10.01 -12.79
N CYS A 116 14.20 -8.92 -13.19
CA CYS A 116 13.70 -8.00 -14.19
C CYS A 116 13.61 -8.69 -15.56
N GLU A 117 12.53 -8.41 -16.29
CA GLU A 117 12.25 -8.96 -17.62
C GLU A 117 12.56 -7.98 -18.75
N GLU A 118 13.01 -6.77 -18.42
CA GLU A 118 13.45 -5.77 -19.41
C GLU A 118 14.63 -6.31 -20.23
N ALA A 119 14.59 -6.06 -21.54
CA ALA A 119 15.62 -6.53 -22.46
C ALA A 119 17.02 -6.06 -22.03
N GLY A 120 17.93 -7.00 -21.79
CA GLY A 120 19.30 -6.72 -21.34
C GLY A 120 19.45 -6.43 -19.84
N CYS A 121 18.38 -6.52 -19.05
CA CYS A 121 18.43 -6.41 -17.60
C CYS A 121 18.23 -7.77 -16.94
N VAL A 122 19.04 -8.09 -15.93
CA VAL A 122 18.86 -9.27 -15.06
C VAL A 122 18.82 -8.88 -13.58
N GLY A 123 18.53 -7.60 -13.33
CA GLY A 123 18.53 -7.01 -11.99
C GLY A 123 17.55 -7.71 -11.07
N LEU A 124 17.92 -7.83 -9.80
CA LEU A 124 17.03 -8.32 -8.75
C LEU A 124 15.83 -7.37 -8.63
N LEU A 125 14.62 -7.92 -8.65
CA LEU A 125 13.44 -7.14 -8.30
C LEU A 125 13.39 -6.96 -6.78
N ARG A 126 12.73 -5.89 -6.36
CA ARG A 126 12.18 -5.73 -5.00
C ARG A 126 10.71 -5.34 -5.09
N PRO A 127 9.90 -5.54 -4.05
CA PRO A 127 8.60 -4.91 -3.94
C PRO A 127 8.72 -3.40 -4.10
N HIS A 128 7.82 -2.79 -4.86
CA HIS A 128 7.71 -1.34 -4.98
C HIS A 128 6.91 -0.80 -3.78
N VAL A 129 7.52 -0.93 -2.61
CA VAL A 129 6.98 -0.53 -1.32
C VAL A 129 8.02 0.29 -0.59
N GLY A 130 7.59 1.39 0.04
CA GLY A 130 8.44 2.19 0.91
C GLY A 130 8.81 1.40 2.16
N TRP A 131 10.09 1.09 2.35
CA TRP A 131 10.55 0.45 3.58
C TRP A 131 10.86 1.48 4.67
N PHE A 132 10.85 1.03 5.92
CA PHE A 132 11.27 1.88 7.03
C PHE A 132 12.70 2.39 6.81
N GLY A 133 12.87 3.70 6.95
CA GLY A 133 14.14 4.39 6.70
C GLY A 133 14.37 4.80 5.25
N GLU A 134 13.48 4.46 4.32
CA GLU A 134 13.52 4.97 2.95
C GLU A 134 12.69 6.24 2.80
N ASN A 135 13.14 7.11 1.88
CA ASN A 135 12.33 8.23 1.45
C ASN A 135 11.19 7.72 0.57
N LEU A 136 9.99 8.26 0.80
CA LEU A 136 8.85 8.04 -0.09
C LEU A 136 9.04 8.86 -1.37
N ASP A 137 8.20 8.56 -2.38
CA ASP A 137 8.26 9.27 -3.65
C ASP A 137 7.95 10.77 -3.45
N PRO A 138 8.91 11.68 -3.69
CA PRO A 138 8.71 13.10 -3.45
C PRO A 138 7.57 13.68 -4.28
N ALA A 139 7.32 13.16 -5.49
CA ALA A 139 6.24 13.66 -6.33
C ALA A 139 4.86 13.32 -5.74
N ILE A 140 4.71 12.12 -5.18
CA ILE A 140 3.49 11.69 -4.49
C ILE A 140 3.30 12.48 -3.19
N LEU A 141 4.38 12.72 -2.43
CA LEU A 141 4.30 13.52 -1.20
C LEU A 141 3.94 14.98 -1.50
N GLU A 142 4.53 15.59 -2.52
CA GLU A 142 4.17 16.93 -2.96
C GLU A 142 2.72 17.03 -3.41
N GLU A 143 2.19 16.00 -4.08
CA GLU A 143 0.78 15.93 -4.44
C GLU A 143 -0.11 15.81 -3.20
N ALA A 144 0.23 14.90 -2.28
CA ALA A 144 -0.48 14.76 -1.01
C ALA A 144 -0.49 16.07 -0.19
N ASP A 145 0.65 16.76 -0.12
CA ASP A 145 0.78 18.06 0.55
C ASP A 145 -0.10 19.13 -0.12
N ARG A 146 -0.18 19.15 -1.46
CA ARG A 146 -1.11 20.04 -2.18
C ARG A 146 -2.57 19.75 -1.84
N GLU A 147 -2.97 18.49 -1.81
CA GLU A 147 -4.34 18.11 -1.44
C GLU A 147 -4.68 18.52 -0.01
N LEU A 148 -3.76 18.31 0.94
CA LEU A 148 -3.93 18.71 2.34
C LEU A 148 -3.94 20.24 2.53
N ALA A 149 -3.20 20.98 1.72
CA ALA A 149 -3.20 22.43 1.74
C ALA A 149 -4.55 23.00 1.29
N LEU A 150 -5.19 22.36 0.31
CA LEU A 150 -6.46 22.78 -0.30
C LEU A 150 -7.69 22.19 0.40
N CYS A 151 -7.56 21.14 1.22
CA CYS A 151 -8.71 20.47 1.80
C CYS A 151 -9.42 21.33 2.86
N ASP A 152 -10.75 21.38 2.78
CA ASP A 152 -11.62 21.99 3.79
C ASP A 152 -12.08 20.98 4.85
N LEU A 153 -11.98 19.68 4.55
CA LEU A 153 -12.31 18.57 5.45
C LEU A 153 -11.30 17.42 5.23
N CYS A 154 -10.74 16.92 6.33
CA CYS A 154 -9.86 15.75 6.33
C CYS A 154 -10.41 14.68 7.28
N LEU A 155 -10.49 13.44 6.79
CA LEU A 155 -10.91 12.28 7.56
C LEU A 155 -9.74 11.31 7.71
N VAL A 156 -9.33 11.04 8.94
CA VAL A 156 -8.28 10.06 9.25
C VAL A 156 -8.95 8.76 9.68
N VAL A 157 -8.84 7.71 8.86
CA VAL A 157 -9.61 6.47 9.04
C VAL A 157 -8.68 5.27 9.18
N GLY A 158 -8.81 4.54 10.30
CA GLY A 158 -8.18 3.21 10.45
C GLY A 158 -6.65 3.21 10.50
N THR A 159 -6.04 4.24 11.09
CA THR A 159 -4.59 4.31 11.32
C THR A 159 -4.29 4.58 12.79
N SER A 160 -3.19 4.01 13.31
CA SER A 160 -2.72 4.26 14.67
C SER A 160 -2.10 5.66 14.85
N SER A 161 -1.79 6.35 13.75
CA SER A 161 -1.07 7.63 13.74
C SER A 161 0.30 7.60 14.44
N VAL A 162 0.90 6.41 14.59
CA VAL A 162 2.24 6.23 15.19
C VAL A 162 3.34 6.35 14.14
N VAL A 163 3.09 5.84 12.94
CA VAL A 163 3.98 6.07 11.79
C VAL A 163 3.64 7.43 11.20
N THR A 164 4.66 8.27 10.99
CA THR A 164 4.50 9.59 10.38
C THR A 164 3.85 9.45 9.01
N LEU A 165 2.58 9.86 8.91
CA LEU A 165 1.75 9.81 7.71
C LEU A 165 2.33 10.65 6.57
N LEU A 166 2.74 11.87 6.91
CA LEU A 166 3.39 12.93 6.13
C LEU A 166 4.12 13.82 7.16
N PRO A 167 5.21 14.52 6.82
CA PRO A 167 5.99 15.30 7.79
C PRO A 167 5.15 16.28 8.63
N CYS A 168 4.02 16.78 8.12
CA CYS A 168 3.04 17.53 8.89
C CYS A 168 1.64 17.36 8.28
N LEU A 169 0.75 16.57 8.90
CA LEU A 169 -0.68 16.84 8.69
C LEU A 169 -0.92 18.30 9.15
N PRO A 170 -1.62 19.14 8.37
CA PRO A 170 -1.98 20.47 8.83
C PRO A 170 -2.66 20.37 10.21
N PRO A 171 -2.48 21.33 11.14
CA PRO A 171 -3.08 21.25 12.48
C PRO A 171 -4.59 20.99 12.47
N ARG A 172 -5.29 21.52 11.46
CA ARG A 172 -6.72 21.29 11.17
C ARG A 172 -7.09 19.85 10.82
N CYS A 173 -6.12 19.04 10.41
CA CYS A 173 -6.25 17.63 10.04
C CYS A 173 -5.76 16.69 11.15
N LEU A 174 -5.20 17.22 12.24
CA LEU A 174 -4.75 16.43 13.38
C LEU A 174 -5.95 15.95 14.22
N PRO A 175 -5.92 14.71 14.72
CA PRO A 175 -6.93 14.22 15.66
C PRO A 175 -6.98 15.14 16.89
N GLY A 176 -8.12 15.80 17.13
CA GLY A 176 -8.37 16.56 18.37
C GLY A 176 -8.62 18.07 18.26
N GLN A 177 -8.48 18.71 17.08
CA GLN A 177 -8.88 20.14 16.93
C GLN A 177 -10.34 20.35 16.50
N HIS A 178 -10.92 19.36 15.81
CA HIS A 178 -12.37 19.14 15.75
C HIS A 178 -12.60 17.64 15.97
N GLN A 179 -13.13 17.26 17.15
CA GLN A 179 -13.48 15.87 17.42
C GLN A 179 -14.63 15.44 16.50
N TRP A 180 -14.30 14.72 15.44
CA TRP A 180 -15.21 13.75 14.84
C TRP A 180 -14.77 12.38 15.37
N PRO A 181 -15.69 11.57 15.90
CA PRO A 181 -15.33 10.33 16.59
C PRO A 181 -14.46 9.47 15.67
N ASN A 182 -13.34 8.97 16.19
CA ASN A 182 -12.60 7.89 15.55
C ASN A 182 -13.61 6.77 15.26
N LEU A 183 -13.99 6.59 14.00
CA LEU A 183 -14.84 5.49 13.57
C LEU A 183 -13.97 4.24 13.46
N THR A 184 -13.48 3.76 14.61
CA THR A 184 -13.14 2.35 14.78
C THR A 184 -14.46 1.59 14.78
N TRP A 185 -14.78 0.96 13.65
CA TRP A 185 -15.86 -0.01 13.59
C TRP A 185 -15.52 -1.18 14.50
N GLU A 186 -16.35 -1.43 15.51
CA GLU A 186 -16.32 -2.66 16.31
C GLU A 186 -17.44 -3.58 15.83
N PRO A 187 -17.17 -4.88 15.58
CA PRO A 187 -18.24 -5.84 15.28
C PRO A 187 -19.21 -5.94 16.46
N PRO A 188 -20.51 -6.16 16.22
CA PRO A 188 -21.45 -6.41 17.31
C PRO A 188 -20.99 -7.63 18.12
N GLN A 189 -20.89 -7.46 19.44
CA GLN A 189 -20.61 -8.55 20.37
C GLN A 189 -21.80 -9.54 20.37
N PRO A 190 -21.54 -10.84 20.57
CA PRO A 190 -22.56 -11.89 20.49
C PRO A 190 -23.71 -11.71 21.49
#